data_AF-A0A157SHF9-F1
#
_entry.id   AF-A0A157SHF9-F1
#
_cell.length_a   1.000
_cell.length_b   1.000
_cell.length_c   1.000
_cell.angle_alpha   90.00
_cell.angle_beta   90.00
_cell.angle_gamma   90.00
#
_symmetry.space_group_name_H-M   'P 1'
#
loop_
_entity.id
_entity.type
_entity.pdbx_description
1 polymer ?
#
loop_
_entity_poly.entity_id
_entity_poly.type
_entity_poly.pdbx_seq_one_letter_code
_entity_poly.pdbx_strand_id
1 'polypeptide(L)'
;MQAALRSYPRYDPVHLIGTLVRRDEDGGYAVRCDGREWLARRAASCLLTPELGDTVMISGPDASRVYLIAVIEQADPASGTLEMEGRMLLRSRTADVALQAAADVRIAGREGVRVETGKLHVQADEAGCSAARMHYVAGEVQGAVGTMRLVGRVYEAVVDRLSHLSRMAFRSVGEVEQVRVGTMDYQAGQSARVHAPYTVVTADALVKVDAKQVHMG
;
A
#
# COMPACT_ATOMS: atom_id res chain seq x y z
N MET A 1 -41.18 21.29 54.20
CA MET A 1 -40.67 20.64 52.99
C MET A 1 -40.33 21.75 51.98
N GLN A 2 -39.11 22.30 52.05
CA GLN A 2 -38.68 23.38 51.16
C GLN A 2 -38.39 22.79 49.78
N ALA A 3 -39.13 23.25 48.77
CA ALA A 3 -38.81 22.97 47.38
C ALA A 3 -37.44 23.60 47.07
N ALA A 4 -36.47 22.78 46.70
CA ALA A 4 -35.17 23.26 46.23
C ALA A 4 -35.40 24.17 45.01
N LEU A 5 -35.07 25.45 45.16
CA LEU A 5 -35.03 26.42 44.06
C LEU A 5 -34.11 25.85 42.98
N ARG A 6 -34.70 25.35 41.88
CA ARG A 6 -33.94 25.00 40.68
C ARG A 6 -33.36 26.31 40.14
N SER A 7 -32.07 26.53 40.40
CA SER A 7 -31.29 27.56 39.73
C SER A 7 -31.22 27.18 38.26
N TYR A 8 -32.05 27.80 37.43
CA TYR A 8 -31.88 27.73 35.98
C TYR A 8 -30.47 28.23 35.60
N PRO A 9 -29.83 27.64 34.59
CA PRO A 9 -28.55 28.13 34.12
C PRO A 9 -28.64 29.63 33.78
N ARG A 10 -27.65 30.41 34.19
CA ARG A 10 -27.54 31.86 33.90
C ARG A 10 -27.17 32.15 32.43
N TYR A 11 -27.27 31.16 31.56
CA TYR A 11 -26.94 31.22 30.14
C TYR A 11 -28.10 30.65 29.32
N ASP A 12 -28.22 31.09 28.08
CA ASP A 12 -29.28 30.68 27.14
C ASP A 12 -28.70 29.67 26.14
N PRO A 13 -28.66 28.37 26.49
CA PRO A 13 -27.99 27.37 25.68
C PRO A 13 -28.67 27.22 24.33
N VAL A 14 -27.84 27.13 23.30
CA VAL A 14 -28.28 26.76 21.96
C VAL A 14 -28.18 25.24 21.84
N HIS A 15 -29.27 24.60 21.45
CA HIS A 15 -29.31 23.21 21.04
C HIS A 15 -30.43 23.04 20.02
N LEU A 16 -30.10 23.18 18.75
CA LEU A 16 -31.07 23.29 17.66
C LEU A 16 -30.67 22.39 16.49
N ILE A 17 -31.68 21.92 15.77
CA ILE A 17 -31.54 21.25 14.47
C ILE A 17 -31.90 22.27 13.39
N GLY A 18 -31.18 22.25 12.27
CA GLY A 18 -31.48 23.13 11.15
C GLY A 18 -30.77 22.71 9.88
N THR A 19 -30.95 23.50 8.82
CA THR A 19 -30.33 23.23 7.52
C THR A 19 -29.11 24.11 7.32
N LEU A 20 -28.00 23.54 6.86
CA LEU A 20 -26.83 24.32 6.48
C LEU A 20 -27.11 25.10 5.19
N VAL A 21 -27.07 26.44 5.27
CA VAL A 21 -27.42 27.32 4.15
C VAL A 21 -26.24 28.10 3.59
N ARG A 22 -25.14 28.23 4.35
CA ARG A 22 -23.92 28.92 3.91
C ARG A 22 -22.69 28.35 4.61
N ARG A 23 -21.57 28.35 3.88
CA ARG A 23 -20.22 28.16 4.42
C ARG A 23 -19.43 29.43 4.13
N ASP A 24 -18.81 29.99 5.17
CA ASP A 24 -17.98 31.19 5.08
C ASP A 24 -16.52 30.80 4.80
N GLU A 25 -15.75 31.70 4.18
CA GLU A 25 -14.34 31.46 3.81
C GLU A 25 -13.44 31.20 5.04
N ASP A 26 -13.77 31.81 6.18
CA ASP A 26 -13.06 31.66 7.46
C ASP A 26 -13.37 30.33 8.19
N GLY A 27 -14.10 29.39 7.55
CA GLY A 27 -14.49 28.11 8.13
C GLY A 27 -15.71 28.17 9.06
N GLY A 28 -16.45 29.29 9.02
CA GLY A 28 -17.75 29.45 9.67
C GLY A 28 -18.89 28.81 8.85
N TYR A 29 -19.98 28.48 9.54
CA TYR A 29 -21.17 27.86 8.95
C TYR A 29 -22.40 28.65 9.36
N ALA A 30 -23.29 28.96 8.41
CA ALA A 30 -24.61 29.50 8.71
C ALA A 30 -25.67 28.41 8.65
N VAL A 31 -26.35 28.18 9.75
CA VAL A 31 -27.40 27.17 9.89
C VAL A 31 -28.73 27.86 10.11
N ARG A 32 -29.75 27.51 9.31
CA ARG A 32 -31.10 28.04 9.46
C ARG A 32 -31.90 27.12 10.39
N CYS A 33 -32.26 27.64 11.56
CA CYS A 33 -33.09 26.97 12.57
C CYS A 33 -34.31 27.84 12.87
N ASP A 34 -35.52 27.28 12.81
CA ASP A 34 -36.78 27.95 13.15
C ASP A 34 -36.93 29.37 12.52
N GLY A 35 -36.53 29.50 11.25
CA GLY A 35 -36.62 30.76 10.50
C GLY A 35 -35.52 31.79 10.78
N ARG A 36 -34.56 31.49 11.67
CA ARG A 36 -33.40 32.33 11.98
C ARG A 36 -32.09 31.68 11.51
N GLU A 37 -31.14 32.49 11.06
CA GLU A 37 -29.77 32.03 10.79
C GLU A 37 -28.88 32.16 12.03
N TRP A 38 -28.12 31.10 12.28
CA TRP A 38 -27.13 30.99 13.35
C TRP A 38 -25.75 30.82 12.74
N LEU A 39 -24.79 31.63 13.17
CA LEU A 39 -23.39 31.45 12.82
C LEU A 39 -22.75 30.46 13.79
N ALA A 40 -22.17 29.40 13.26
CA ALA A 40 -21.58 28.32 14.01
C ALA A 40 -20.17 28.00 13.51
N ARG A 41 -19.28 27.60 14.42
CA ARG A 41 -17.96 27.04 14.07
C ARG A 41 -18.04 25.52 14.06
N ARG A 42 -17.31 24.83 13.20
CA ARG A 42 -17.24 23.36 13.25
C ARG A 42 -16.57 22.92 14.56
N ALA A 43 -17.23 22.02 15.29
CA ALA A 43 -16.61 21.38 16.44
C ALA A 43 -15.52 20.41 16.00
N ALA A 44 -14.44 20.29 16.78
CA ALA A 44 -13.37 19.34 16.50
C ALA A 44 -13.84 17.88 16.44
N SER A 45 -14.94 17.55 17.11
CA SER A 45 -15.57 16.22 17.09
C SER A 45 -16.39 15.94 15.83
N CYS A 46 -16.80 16.97 15.09
CA CYS A 46 -17.58 16.81 13.87
C CYS A 46 -16.64 16.48 12.71
N LEU A 47 -16.37 15.18 12.48
CA LEU A 47 -15.43 14.71 11.46
C LEU A 47 -16.01 14.67 10.05
N LEU A 48 -17.33 14.46 9.91
CA LEU A 48 -18.01 14.55 8.62
C LEU A 48 -18.03 16.01 8.16
N THR A 49 -17.57 16.25 6.94
CA THR A 49 -17.50 17.59 6.35
C THR A 49 -18.91 18.06 6.04
N PRO A 50 -19.40 19.16 6.65
CA PRO A 50 -20.75 19.66 6.38
C PRO A 50 -20.84 20.26 4.97
N GLU A 51 -21.90 19.88 4.25
CA GLU A 51 -22.21 20.35 2.90
C GLU A 51 -23.53 21.15 2.87
N LEU A 52 -23.66 22.03 1.88
CA LEU A 52 -24.85 22.87 1.76
C LEU A 52 -26.10 22.01 1.56
N GLY A 53 -27.16 22.34 2.31
CA GLY A 53 -28.40 21.56 2.33
C GLY A 53 -28.43 20.48 3.41
N ASP A 54 -27.31 20.16 4.06
CA ASP A 54 -27.29 19.17 5.14
C ASP A 54 -28.21 19.57 6.29
N THR A 55 -28.86 18.58 6.90
CA THR A 55 -29.52 18.75 8.20
C THR A 55 -28.48 18.56 9.28
N VAL A 56 -28.25 19.57 10.10
CA VAL A 56 -27.16 19.62 11.08
C VAL A 56 -27.67 19.99 12.48
N MET A 57 -26.91 19.59 13.50
CA MET A 57 -27.13 19.98 14.90
C MET A 57 -26.11 21.02 15.32
N ILE A 58 -26.60 22.14 15.84
CA ILE A 58 -25.78 23.19 16.45
C ILE A 58 -25.97 23.22 17.96
N SER A 59 -24.88 23.47 18.69
CA SER A 59 -24.91 23.61 20.15
C SER A 59 -23.92 24.63 20.68
N GLY A 60 -24.28 25.33 21.76
CA GLY A 60 -23.41 26.30 22.41
C GLY A 60 -23.95 26.76 23.77
N PRO A 61 -23.12 27.36 24.63
CA PRO A 61 -23.58 27.95 25.89
C PRO A 61 -24.43 29.22 25.67
N ASP A 62 -24.29 29.88 24.53
CA ASP A 62 -25.04 31.09 24.15
C ASP A 62 -24.99 31.32 22.63
N ALA A 63 -25.74 32.32 22.16
CA ALA A 63 -25.87 32.66 20.75
C ALA A 63 -24.58 33.17 20.06
N SER A 64 -23.56 33.57 20.81
CA SER A 64 -22.27 34.02 20.26
C SER A 64 -21.24 32.90 20.14
N ARG A 65 -21.47 31.77 20.83
CA ARG A 65 -20.52 30.63 20.92
C ARG A 65 -21.18 29.34 20.47
N VAL A 66 -21.64 29.31 19.22
CA VAL A 66 -22.35 28.17 18.65
C VAL A 66 -21.39 27.31 17.83
N TYR A 67 -21.51 26.00 17.98
CA TYR A 67 -20.74 25.01 17.24
C TYR A 67 -21.65 24.07 16.47
N LEU A 68 -21.28 23.76 15.22
CA LEU A 68 -21.84 22.64 14.48
C LEU A 68 -21.18 21.36 15.00
N ILE A 69 -21.97 20.53 15.69
CA ILE A 69 -21.47 19.36 16.41
C ILE A 69 -21.75 18.03 15.70
N ALA A 70 -22.76 17.99 14.82
CA ALA A 70 -23.09 16.83 14.01
C ALA A 70 -23.78 17.23 12.70
N VAL A 71 -23.50 16.48 11.64
CA VAL A 71 -24.37 16.39 10.45
C VAL A 71 -25.31 15.22 10.72
N ILE A 72 -26.61 15.48 10.78
CA ILE A 72 -27.65 14.48 11.09
C ILE A 72 -28.01 13.71 9.82
N GLU A 73 -28.26 14.44 8.74
CA GLU A 73 -28.58 13.89 7.42
C GLU A 73 -27.85 14.69 6.35
N GLN A 74 -27.14 13.98 5.47
CA GLN A 74 -26.49 14.60 4.32
C GLN A 74 -27.50 14.89 3.22
N ALA A 75 -27.36 16.04 2.56
CA ALA A 75 -28.18 16.37 1.40
C ALA A 75 -27.96 15.39 0.23
N ASP A 76 -26.70 15.00 0.02
CA ASP A 76 -26.31 13.91 -0.87
C ASP A 76 -25.75 12.73 -0.06
N PRO A 77 -26.52 11.65 0.14
CA PRO A 77 -26.05 10.48 0.88
C PRO A 77 -25.03 9.64 0.10
N ALA A 78 -24.78 9.93 -1.19
CA ALA A 78 -23.82 9.18 -1.99
C ALA A 78 -22.36 9.64 -1.80
N SER A 79 -22.15 10.81 -1.20
CA SER A 79 -20.83 11.41 -1.01
C SER A 79 -20.66 11.88 0.43
N GLY A 80 -19.55 11.52 1.05
CA GLY A 80 -19.22 11.99 2.40
C GLY A 80 -17.71 12.00 2.60
N THR A 81 -17.21 13.08 3.20
CA THR A 81 -15.77 13.24 3.46
C THR A 81 -15.53 13.39 4.95
N LEU A 82 -14.70 12.50 5.51
CA LEU A 82 -14.14 12.68 6.85
C LEU A 82 -12.87 13.53 6.74
N GLU A 83 -12.88 14.73 7.33
CA GLU A 83 -11.77 15.68 7.25
C GLU A 83 -11.38 16.19 8.63
N MET A 84 -10.08 16.32 8.89
CA MET A 84 -9.55 16.94 10.11
C MET A 84 -8.26 17.70 9.79
N GLU A 85 -8.12 18.90 10.34
CA GLU A 85 -6.88 19.65 10.26
C GLU A 85 -5.82 19.06 11.21
N GLY A 86 -4.58 18.95 10.73
CA GLY A 86 -3.45 18.44 11.51
C GLY A 86 -3.34 16.91 11.49
N ARG A 87 -2.87 16.33 12.61
CA ARG A 87 -2.54 14.91 12.70
C ARG A 87 -3.74 14.08 13.16
N MET A 88 -4.07 13.04 12.39
CA MET A 88 -5.05 12.02 12.78
C MET A 88 -4.37 10.71 13.22
N LEU A 89 -4.94 10.06 14.24
CA LEU A 89 -4.56 8.70 14.64
C LEU A 89 -5.83 7.86 14.81
N LEU A 90 -6.01 6.86 13.93
CA LEU A 90 -7.02 5.81 14.10
C LEU A 90 -6.41 4.64 14.85
N ARG A 91 -6.93 4.30 16.04
CA ARG A 91 -6.35 3.27 16.92
C ARG A 91 -7.42 2.56 17.74
N SER A 92 -7.41 1.23 17.71
CA SER A 92 -8.06 0.39 18.72
C SER A 92 -7.05 0.01 19.82
N ARG A 93 -7.50 -0.06 21.08
CA ARG A 93 -6.63 -0.39 22.23
C ARG A 93 -6.64 -1.87 22.60
N THR A 94 -7.67 -2.60 22.19
CA THR A 94 -7.97 -3.95 22.69
C THR A 94 -8.39 -4.91 21.60
N ALA A 95 -8.61 -4.42 20.38
CA ALA A 95 -9.17 -5.18 19.28
C ALA A 95 -8.57 -4.71 17.94
N ASP A 96 -9.14 -5.19 16.85
CA ASP A 96 -8.76 -4.88 15.48
C ASP A 96 -9.31 -3.53 14.99
N VAL A 97 -8.77 -3.09 13.86
CA VAL A 97 -9.28 -1.97 13.04
C VAL A 97 -9.42 -2.51 11.63
N ALA A 98 -10.62 -2.47 11.08
CA ALA A 98 -10.91 -2.91 9.71
C ALA A 98 -11.30 -1.72 8.82
N LEU A 99 -10.83 -1.74 7.57
CA LEU A 99 -11.26 -0.83 6.51
C LEU A 99 -11.87 -1.68 5.40
N GLN A 100 -13.14 -1.46 5.08
CA GLN A 100 -13.89 -2.22 4.09
C GLN A 100 -14.67 -1.27 3.18
N ALA A 101 -14.74 -1.59 1.90
CA ALA A 101 -15.55 -0.87 0.92
C ALA A 101 -16.16 -1.87 -0.07
N ALA A 102 -17.35 -1.53 -0.61
CA ALA A 102 -17.99 -2.34 -1.64
C ALA A 102 -17.30 -2.22 -3.01
N ALA A 103 -16.52 -1.15 -3.21
CA ALA A 103 -15.75 -0.89 -4.42
C ALA A 103 -14.26 -0.83 -4.10
N ASP A 104 -13.70 0.37 -3.95
CA ASP A 104 -12.26 0.59 -3.85
C ASP A 104 -11.84 1.14 -2.46
N VAL A 105 -10.63 0.78 -2.02
CA VAL A 105 -9.98 1.33 -0.83
C VAL A 105 -8.65 1.94 -1.25
N ARG A 106 -8.58 3.28 -1.24
CA ARG A 106 -7.35 4.01 -1.58
C ARG A 106 -6.61 4.46 -0.32
N ILE A 107 -5.35 4.06 -0.21
CA ILE A 107 -4.42 4.56 0.81
C ILE A 107 -3.32 5.35 0.09
N ALA A 108 -3.29 6.67 0.30
CA ALA A 108 -2.35 7.57 -0.35
C ALA A 108 -1.63 8.45 0.67
N GLY A 109 -0.34 8.69 0.45
CA GLY A 109 0.48 9.62 1.22
C GLY A 109 1.46 10.34 0.29
N ARG A 110 1.52 11.67 0.38
CA ARG A 110 2.38 12.49 -0.51
C ARG A 110 3.87 12.19 -0.32
N GLU A 111 4.28 11.98 0.93
CA GLU A 111 5.69 11.73 1.29
C GLU A 111 5.98 10.25 1.49
N GLY A 112 5.00 9.47 1.98
CA GLY A 112 5.14 8.03 2.09
C GLY A 112 3.98 7.35 2.80
N VAL A 113 3.94 6.03 2.64
CA VAL A 113 3.08 5.10 3.36
C VAL A 113 4.00 4.07 4.02
N ARG A 114 3.85 3.87 5.33
CA ARG A 114 4.61 2.87 6.10
C ARG A 114 3.66 1.83 6.65
N VAL A 115 4.03 0.56 6.46
CA VAL A 115 3.30 -0.60 7.00
C VAL A 115 4.28 -1.37 7.87
N GLU A 116 4.10 -1.26 9.18
CA GLU A 116 4.93 -1.92 10.18
C GLU A 116 4.07 -2.94 10.92
N THR A 117 4.35 -4.23 10.70
CA THR A 117 3.57 -5.33 11.27
C THR A 117 4.45 -6.57 11.44
N GLY A 118 4.10 -7.44 12.39
CA GLY A 118 4.72 -8.76 12.50
C GLY A 118 4.29 -9.74 11.41
N LYS A 119 3.11 -9.52 10.78
CA LYS A 119 2.57 -10.36 9.70
C LYS A 119 1.83 -9.50 8.68
N LEU A 120 2.17 -9.68 7.40
CA LEU A 120 1.50 -9.06 6.27
C LEU A 120 0.93 -10.15 5.36
N HIS A 121 -0.37 -10.10 5.07
CA HIS A 121 -1.02 -10.98 4.11
C HIS A 121 -1.67 -10.11 3.03
N VAL A 122 -1.37 -10.43 1.77
CA VAL A 122 -1.95 -9.76 0.60
C VAL A 122 -2.50 -10.85 -0.29
N GLN A 123 -3.81 -10.83 -0.53
CA GLN A 123 -4.49 -11.72 -1.44
C GLN A 123 -5.26 -10.88 -2.46
N ALA A 124 -4.95 -11.09 -3.73
CA ALA A 124 -5.56 -10.38 -4.84
C ALA A 124 -5.47 -11.26 -6.09
N ASP A 125 -6.42 -11.09 -7.02
CA ASP A 125 -6.35 -11.69 -8.35
C ASP A 125 -5.22 -11.06 -9.18
N GLU A 126 -4.98 -9.76 -8.98
CA GLU A 126 -3.89 -9.00 -9.59
C GLU A 126 -3.18 -8.15 -8.53
N ALA A 127 -1.85 -8.22 -8.50
CA ALA A 127 -1.00 -7.40 -7.63
C ALA A 127 0.14 -6.79 -8.44
N GLY A 128 0.28 -5.46 -8.33
CA GLY A 128 1.32 -4.70 -9.00
C GLY A 128 2.19 -3.93 -8.02
N CYS A 129 3.49 -3.89 -8.29
CA CYS A 129 4.40 -2.99 -7.59
C CYS A 129 5.27 -2.25 -8.61
N SER A 130 5.19 -0.92 -8.62
CA SER A 130 6.00 -0.06 -9.46
C SER A 130 6.79 0.89 -8.58
N ALA A 131 8.11 0.84 -8.71
CA ALA A 131 9.02 1.70 -7.96
C ALA A 131 10.26 2.00 -8.80
N ALA A 132 10.74 3.25 -8.73
CA ALA A 132 12.01 3.61 -9.34
C ALA A 132 13.20 2.89 -8.66
N ARG A 133 13.08 2.60 -7.37
CA ARG A 133 14.04 1.81 -6.58
C ARG A 133 13.28 0.93 -5.60
N MET A 134 13.67 -0.34 -5.52
CA MET A 134 13.13 -1.31 -4.57
C MET A 134 14.28 -1.94 -3.80
N HIS A 135 14.17 -1.96 -2.47
CA HIS A 135 15.04 -2.73 -1.59
C HIS A 135 14.20 -3.81 -0.94
N TYR A 136 14.57 -5.07 -1.18
CA TYR A 136 13.84 -6.22 -0.67
C TYR A 136 14.83 -7.12 0.08
N VAL A 137 14.51 -7.39 1.34
CA VAL A 137 15.28 -8.27 2.21
C VAL A 137 14.30 -9.25 2.83
N ALA A 138 14.56 -10.53 2.63
CA ALA A 138 13.77 -11.61 3.18
C ALA A 138 14.72 -12.73 3.63
N GLY A 139 14.38 -13.38 4.74
CA GLY A 139 15.10 -14.58 5.19
C GLY A 139 14.81 -15.79 4.30
N GLU A 140 13.58 -15.88 3.79
CA GLU A 140 13.15 -16.94 2.89
C GLU A 140 12.08 -16.41 1.93
N VAL A 141 12.12 -16.90 0.69
CA VAL A 141 11.10 -16.67 -0.32
C VAL A 141 10.71 -18.01 -0.92
N GLN A 142 9.43 -18.35 -0.83
CA GLN A 142 8.84 -19.50 -1.51
C GLN A 142 7.73 -19.01 -2.43
N GLY A 143 7.64 -19.59 -3.63
CA GLY A 143 6.61 -19.23 -4.58
C GLY A 143 6.44 -20.27 -5.68
N ALA A 144 5.20 -20.48 -6.09
CA ALA A 144 4.86 -21.18 -7.32
C ALA A 144 4.53 -20.11 -8.38
N VAL A 145 5.39 -19.98 -9.38
CA VAL A 145 5.29 -18.92 -10.39
C VAL A 145 5.01 -19.54 -11.75
N GLY A 146 3.92 -19.16 -12.39
CA GLY A 146 3.56 -19.66 -13.72
C GLY A 146 4.52 -19.19 -14.81
N THR A 147 4.96 -17.93 -14.76
CA THR A 147 5.96 -17.37 -15.68
C THR A 147 6.77 -16.28 -14.99
N MET A 148 8.09 -16.31 -15.14
CA MET A 148 8.99 -15.30 -14.62
C MET A 148 9.82 -14.70 -15.76
N ARG A 149 9.82 -13.37 -15.86
CA ARG A 149 10.65 -12.62 -16.81
C ARG A 149 11.46 -11.56 -16.06
N LEU A 150 12.78 -11.73 -16.07
CA LEU A 150 13.73 -10.78 -15.50
C LEU A 150 14.46 -10.06 -16.63
N VAL A 151 14.35 -8.73 -16.67
CA VAL A 151 15.03 -7.88 -17.65
C VAL A 151 15.75 -6.78 -16.90
N GLY A 152 17.06 -6.70 -17.09
CA GLY A 152 17.91 -5.73 -16.41
C GLY A 152 19.26 -5.58 -17.10
N ARG A 153 20.02 -4.56 -16.70
CA ARG A 153 21.39 -4.34 -17.21
C ARG A 153 22.40 -5.25 -16.53
N VAL A 154 22.18 -5.55 -15.25
CA VAL A 154 23.06 -6.36 -14.41
C VAL A 154 22.20 -7.34 -13.64
N TYR A 155 22.65 -8.59 -13.59
CA TYR A 155 22.10 -9.63 -12.72
C TYR A 155 23.26 -10.28 -11.98
N GLU A 156 23.27 -10.14 -10.67
CA GLU A 156 24.27 -10.74 -9.78
C GLU A 156 23.55 -11.66 -8.80
N ALA A 157 24.05 -12.87 -8.65
CA ALA A 157 23.53 -13.85 -7.73
C ALA A 157 24.69 -14.49 -6.97
N VAL A 158 24.65 -14.42 -5.65
CA VAL A 158 25.58 -15.09 -4.74
C VAL A 158 24.76 -16.08 -3.93
N VAL A 159 25.01 -17.37 -4.15
CA VAL A 159 24.20 -18.46 -3.59
C VAL A 159 25.10 -19.63 -3.22
N ASP A 160 24.75 -20.35 -2.16
CA ASP A 160 25.45 -21.57 -1.75
C ASP A 160 25.18 -22.74 -2.71
N ARG A 161 23.92 -22.84 -3.19
CA ARG A 161 23.50 -23.88 -4.14
C ARG A 161 22.50 -23.32 -5.15
N LEU A 162 22.77 -23.56 -6.42
CA LEU A 162 21.85 -23.28 -7.53
C LEU A 162 21.46 -24.60 -8.20
N SER A 163 20.19 -24.98 -8.10
CA SER A 163 19.61 -26.11 -8.84
C SER A 163 18.67 -25.58 -9.91
N HIS A 164 18.97 -25.85 -11.18
CA HIS A 164 18.14 -25.40 -12.30
C HIS A 164 17.74 -26.60 -13.16
N LEU A 165 16.45 -26.95 -13.15
CA LEU A 165 15.88 -27.99 -13.98
C LEU A 165 15.02 -27.35 -15.05
N SER A 166 15.32 -27.64 -16.31
CA SER A 166 14.61 -27.05 -17.44
C SER A 166 14.53 -28.06 -18.59
N ARG A 167 13.47 -27.95 -19.41
CA ARG A 167 13.35 -28.71 -20.66
C ARG A 167 14.28 -28.17 -21.75
N MET A 168 14.49 -26.86 -21.74
CA MET A 168 15.35 -26.14 -22.67
C MET A 168 16.00 -24.99 -21.92
N ALA A 169 17.33 -24.90 -22.04
CA ALA A 169 18.11 -23.76 -21.59
C ALA A 169 18.90 -23.21 -22.78
N PHE A 170 18.81 -21.91 -23.00
CA PHE A 170 19.62 -21.20 -23.98
C PHE A 170 20.39 -20.10 -23.26
N ARG A 171 21.71 -20.08 -23.47
CA ARG A 171 22.61 -19.08 -22.91
C ARG A 171 23.43 -18.50 -24.05
N SER A 172 23.41 -17.18 -24.19
CA SER A 172 24.23 -16.44 -25.13
C SER A 172 25.04 -15.42 -24.35
N VAL A 173 26.36 -15.48 -24.48
CA VAL A 173 27.30 -14.57 -23.81
C VAL A 173 28.09 -13.84 -24.90
N GLY A 174 28.06 -12.52 -24.87
CA GLY A 174 28.63 -11.69 -25.95
C GLY A 174 30.16 -11.58 -25.92
N GLU A 175 30.76 -11.66 -24.74
CA GLU A 175 32.20 -11.50 -24.55
C GLU A 175 32.81 -12.73 -23.88
N VAL A 176 32.70 -12.83 -22.55
CA VAL A 176 33.40 -13.87 -21.77
C VAL A 176 32.42 -14.62 -20.90
N GLU A 177 32.36 -15.94 -21.08
CA GLU A 177 31.84 -16.87 -20.08
C GLU A 177 33.03 -17.52 -19.36
N GLN A 178 33.16 -17.25 -18.07
CA GLN A 178 34.19 -17.89 -17.25
C GLN A 178 33.52 -18.83 -16.24
N VAL A 179 33.89 -20.11 -16.31
CA VAL A 179 33.41 -21.13 -15.38
C VAL A 179 34.59 -21.68 -14.58
N ARG A 180 34.55 -21.50 -13.26
CA ARG A 180 35.54 -22.04 -12.32
C ARG A 180 34.81 -22.90 -11.31
N VAL A 181 35.04 -24.20 -11.38
CA VAL A 181 34.32 -25.20 -10.58
C VAL A 181 35.28 -26.28 -10.11
N GLY A 182 34.98 -26.93 -8.99
CA GLY A 182 35.76 -28.08 -8.51
C GLY A 182 35.58 -29.32 -9.40
N THR A 183 34.38 -29.51 -9.96
CA THR A 183 34.08 -30.60 -10.91
C THR A 183 33.12 -30.06 -11.96
N MET A 184 33.50 -30.20 -13.23
CA MET A 184 32.65 -29.89 -14.37
C MET A 184 32.23 -31.19 -15.04
N ASP A 185 30.92 -31.41 -15.16
CA ASP A 185 30.36 -32.58 -15.83
C ASP A 185 29.34 -32.12 -16.88
N TYR A 186 29.58 -32.49 -18.13
CA TYR A 186 28.66 -32.28 -19.23
C TYR A 186 28.33 -33.61 -19.89
N GLN A 187 27.07 -34.00 -19.80
CA GLN A 187 26.54 -35.17 -20.46
C GLN A 187 25.47 -34.75 -21.47
N ALA A 188 25.65 -35.17 -22.73
CA ALA A 188 24.66 -35.00 -23.78
C ALA A 188 24.11 -36.36 -24.21
N GLY A 189 22.78 -36.47 -24.38
CA GLY A 189 22.13 -37.71 -24.81
C GLY A 189 22.26 -38.01 -26.30
N GLN A 190 22.69 -37.04 -27.13
CA GLN A 190 22.82 -37.18 -28.58
C GLN A 190 24.15 -36.63 -29.07
N SER A 191 24.36 -35.31 -28.96
CA SER A 191 25.59 -34.65 -29.42
C SER A 191 26.02 -33.58 -28.42
N ALA A 192 27.32 -33.53 -28.12
CA ALA A 192 27.98 -32.38 -27.52
C ALA A 192 28.93 -31.77 -28.55
N ARG A 193 28.94 -30.44 -28.69
CA ARG A 193 29.82 -29.72 -29.62
C ARG A 193 30.52 -28.60 -28.86
N VAL A 194 31.84 -28.61 -28.92
CA VAL A 194 32.69 -27.47 -28.55
C VAL A 194 33.30 -26.94 -29.84
N HIS A 195 33.10 -25.67 -30.13
CA HIS A 195 33.59 -25.05 -31.35
C HIS A 195 34.08 -23.64 -31.06
N ALA A 196 35.34 -23.38 -31.39
CA ALA A 196 35.97 -22.08 -31.30
C ALA A 196 37.09 -22.00 -32.36
N PRO A 197 37.50 -20.79 -32.79
CA PRO A 197 38.70 -20.64 -33.62
C PRO A 197 39.96 -21.22 -32.96
N TYR A 198 40.00 -21.23 -31.62
CA TYR A 198 41.07 -21.79 -30.83
C TYR A 198 40.50 -22.51 -29.62
N THR A 199 40.85 -23.79 -29.43
CA THR A 199 40.43 -24.61 -28.28
C THR A 199 41.68 -25.23 -27.65
N VAL A 200 41.84 -25.09 -26.33
CA VAL A 200 42.93 -25.71 -25.57
C VAL A 200 42.34 -26.60 -24.50
N VAL A 201 42.83 -27.83 -24.43
CA VAL A 201 42.51 -28.78 -23.37
C VAL A 201 43.82 -29.24 -22.77
N THR A 202 44.04 -28.94 -21.49
CA THR A 202 45.25 -29.29 -20.74
C THR A 202 44.84 -30.08 -19.50
N ALA A 203 45.57 -31.14 -19.18
CA ALA A 203 45.43 -31.88 -17.93
C ALA A 203 46.80 -32.26 -17.39
N ASP A 204 47.00 -32.13 -16.08
CA ASP A 204 48.26 -32.49 -15.42
C ASP A 204 48.48 -34.01 -15.37
N ALA A 205 47.38 -34.78 -15.27
CA ALA A 205 47.43 -36.23 -15.10
C ALA A 205 46.98 -37.01 -16.35
N LEU A 206 45.76 -36.76 -16.86
CA LEU A 206 45.19 -37.55 -17.95
C LEU A 206 44.16 -36.76 -18.75
N VAL A 207 44.32 -36.77 -20.08
CA VAL A 207 43.23 -36.55 -21.02
C VAL A 207 42.88 -37.91 -21.62
N LYS A 208 41.62 -38.37 -21.45
CA LYS A 208 41.12 -39.59 -22.09
C LYS A 208 40.11 -39.22 -23.17
N VAL A 209 40.39 -39.65 -24.39
CA VAL A 209 39.46 -39.55 -25.52
C VAL A 209 39.14 -40.97 -25.97
N ASP A 210 37.87 -41.34 -25.90
CA ASP A 210 37.37 -42.64 -26.32
C ASP A 210 36.26 -42.45 -27.35
N ALA A 211 36.45 -42.99 -28.55
CA ALA A 211 35.50 -42.87 -29.64
C ALA A 211 35.69 -44.01 -30.63
N LYS A 212 34.61 -44.36 -31.35
CA LYS A 212 34.70 -45.29 -32.48
C LYS A 212 35.61 -44.76 -33.59
N GLN A 213 35.67 -43.43 -33.76
CA GLN A 213 36.54 -42.75 -34.70
C GLN A 213 36.98 -41.40 -34.12
N VAL A 214 38.26 -41.08 -34.27
CA VAL A 214 38.83 -39.77 -33.97
C VAL A 214 39.51 -39.27 -35.25
N HIS A 215 39.07 -38.11 -35.74
CA HIS A 215 39.73 -37.43 -36.85
C HIS A 215 40.55 -36.29 -36.27
N MET A 216 41.89 -36.37 -36.38
CA MET A 216 42.81 -35.28 -36.04
C MET A 216 43.50 -34.83 -37.33
N GLY A 217 43.44 -33.53 -37.62
CA GLY A 217 44.01 -32.90 -38.80
C GLY A 217 44.19 -31.42 -38.60
#